data_AF-A0A8J7VFH2-F1
#
_entry.id   AF-A0A8J7VFH2-F1
#
_cell.length_a   1.000
_cell.length_b   1.000
_cell.length_c   1.000
_cell.angle_alpha   90.00
_cell.angle_beta   90.00
_cell.angle_gamma   90.00
#
_symmetry.space_group_name_H-M   'P 1'
#
loop_
_entity.id
_entity.type
_entity.pdbx_description
1 polymer ?
#
loop_
_entity_poly.entity_id
_entity_poly.type
_entity_poly.pdbx_seq_one_letter_code
_entity_poly.pdbx_strand_id
1 'polypeptide(L)' 'MGPRIRLVLDELEDEDIIAEIDDIKVYYKHDVTILANSVKIDYKATFFKKKFFVERIN' A
#
# COMPACT_ATOMS: atom_id res chain seq x y z
N MET A 1 -8.08 -5.31 18.92
CA MET A 1 -7.42 -5.80 17.70
C MET A 1 -7.38 -4.65 16.69
N GLY A 2 -6.22 -4.25 16.17
CA GLY A 2 -6.09 -3.12 15.23
C GLY A 2 -6.14 -3.55 13.76
N PRO A 3 -6.39 -2.63 12.81
CA PRO A 3 -6.45 -2.94 11.39
C PRO A 3 -5.08 -3.44 10.88
N ARG A 4 -5.09 -4.44 10.00
CA ARG A 4 -3.90 -4.96 9.31
C ARG A 4 -3.98 -4.59 7.83
N ILE A 5 -2.91 -4.02 7.30
CA ILE A 5 -2.78 -3.71 5.87
C ILE A 5 -2.16 -4.93 5.16
N ARG A 6 -2.79 -5.37 4.07
CA ARG A 6 -2.32 -6.46 3.23
C ARG A 6 -2.09 -5.94 1.82
N LEU A 7 -0.91 -6.21 1.28
CA LEU A 7 -0.59 -5.96 -0.12
C LEU A 7 -0.95 -7.21 -0.93
N VAL A 8 -1.72 -7.03 -2.00
CA VAL A 8 -2.14 -8.08 -2.92
C VAL A 8 -1.84 -7.60 -4.33
N LEU A 9 -1.36 -8.50 -5.19
CA LEU A 9 -1.31 -8.26 -6.63
C LEU A 9 -2.65 -8.75 -7.17
N ASP A 10 -3.53 -7.84 -7.50
CA ASP A 10 -4.90 -8.15 -7.94
C ASP A 10 -5.27 -7.33 -9.19
N GLU A 11 -6.37 -7.70 -9.83
CA GLU A 11 -6.95 -6.94 -10.92
C GLU A 11 -7.60 -5.65 -10.39
N LEU A 12 -7.59 -4.61 -11.23
CA LEU A 12 -8.04 -3.26 -10.87
C LEU A 12 -9.57 -3.23 -10.79
N GLU A 13 -10.13 -2.75 -9.66
CA GLU A 13 -11.57 -2.55 -9.50
C GLU A 13 -11.96 -1.09 -9.83
N ASP A 14 -13.16 -0.87 -10.37
CA ASP A 14 -13.61 0.46 -10.84
C ASP A 14 -13.65 1.55 -9.75
N GLU A 15 -13.71 1.14 -8.48
CA GLU A 15 -13.71 2.03 -7.31
C GLU A 15 -12.31 2.23 -6.68
N ASP A 16 -11.27 1.61 -7.23
CA ASP A 16 -9.91 1.75 -6.72
C ASP A 16 -9.34 3.14 -7.05
N ILE A 17 -8.72 3.74 -6.04
CA ILE A 17 -8.02 5.00 -6.23
C ILE A 17 -6.58 4.69 -6.65
N ILE A 18 -6.14 5.35 -7.71
CA ILE A 18 -4.83 5.13 -8.32
C ILE A 18 -3.86 6.21 -7.82
N ALA A 19 -2.73 5.79 -7.25
CA ALA A 19 -1.57 6.65 -7.07
C ALA A 19 -0.39 6.12 -7.90
N GLU A 20 0.38 7.03 -8.47
CA GLU A 20 1.62 6.71 -9.17
C GLU A 20 2.79 7.18 -8.31
N ILE A 21 3.69 6.26 -7.97
CA ILE A 21 4.86 6.49 -7.13
C ILE A 21 6.06 5.84 -7.80
N ASP A 22 7.08 6.61 -8.17
CA ASP A 22 8.31 6.11 -8.81
C ASP A 22 8.04 5.17 -10.01
N ASP A 23 7.15 5.58 -10.92
CA ASP A 23 6.68 4.82 -12.09
C ASP A 23 5.91 3.52 -11.75
N ILE A 24 5.56 3.31 -10.48
CA ILE A 24 4.75 2.19 -10.02
C ILE A 24 3.33 2.69 -9.73
N LYS A 25 2.35 2.07 -10.39
CA LYS A 25 0.93 2.29 -10.07
C LYS A 25 0.55 1.47 -8.85
N VAL A 26 0.10 2.15 -7.81
CA VAL A 26 -0.39 1.58 -6.56
C VAL A 26 -1.88 1.87 -6.46
N TYR A 27 -2.64 0.83 -6.16
CA TYR A 27 -4.09 0.87 -6.06
C TYR A 27 -4.51 0.65 -4.61
N TYR A 28 -5.47 1.43 -4.14
CA TYR A 28 -6.06 1.28 -2.83
C TYR A 28 -7.58 1.25 -2.95
N LYS A 29 -8.18 0.22 -2.31
CA LYS A 29 -9.62 0.10 -2.18
C LYS A 29 -10.18 1.34 -1.49
N HIS A 30 -11.27 1.87 -2.02
CA HIS A 30 -11.92 3.08 -1.52
C HIS A 30 -12.22 3.03 0.00
N ASP A 31 -12.60 1.87 0.52
CA ASP A 31 -12.87 1.66 1.96
C ASP A 31 -11.64 1.85 2.88
N VAL A 32 -10.42 1.80 2.32
CA VAL A 32 -9.16 1.91 3.07
C VAL A 32 -8.54 3.31 2.90
N THR A 33 -9.14 4.20 2.11
CA THR A 33 -8.58 5.52 1.75
C THR A 33 -8.20 6.36 2.96
N ILE A 34 -9.02 6.36 4.01
CA ILE A 34 -8.74 7.10 5.26
C ILE A 34 -7.49 6.56 5.97
N LEU A 35 -7.26 5.25 5.89
CA LEU A 35 -6.07 4.61 6.45
C LEU A 35 -4.84 4.76 5.54
N ALA A 36 -5.02 4.78 4.22
CA ALA A 36 -3.95 4.87 3.24
C ALA A 36 -3.31 6.27 3.19
N ASN A 37 -4.11 7.33 3.31
CA ASN A 37 -3.62 8.73 3.22
C ASN A 37 -2.68 9.15 4.37
N SER A 38 -2.65 8.41 5.47
CA SER A 38 -1.78 8.69 6.63
C SER A 38 -0.69 7.64 6.79
N VAL A 39 -0.27 6.98 5.72
CA VAL A 39 0.64 5.84 5.78
C VAL A 39 1.76 5.95 4.74
N LYS A 40 2.98 5.72 5.20
CA LYS A 40 4.18 5.54 4.39
C LYS A 40 4.39 4.06 4.14
N ILE A 41 4.63 3.67 2.89
CA ILE A 41 5.01 2.30 2.53
C ILE A 41 6.47 2.33 2.05
N ASP A 42 7.35 1.65 2.77
CA ASP A 42 8.75 1.48 2.41
C ASP A 42 9.02 0.05 1.93
N TYR A 43 9.67 -0.08 0.77
CA TYR A 43 10.14 -1.37 0.28
C TYR A 43 11.62 -1.57 0.62
N LYS A 44 11.95 -2.69 1.28
CA LYS A 44 13.35 -3.10 1.50
C LYS A 44 13.59 -4.47 0.89
N ALA A 45 14.51 -4.51 -0.07
CA ALA A 45 15.07 -5.73 -0.64
C ALA A 45 16.47 -5.96 -0.07
N THR A 46 16.62 -7.01 0.73
CA THR A 46 17.90 -7.54 1.17
C THR A 46 18.18 -8.84 0.41
N PHE A 47 19.44 -9.27 0.34
CA PHE A 47 19.88 -10.47 -0.40
C PHE A 47 19.05 -11.74 -0.11
N PHE A 48 18.48 -11.85 1.09
CA PHE A 48 17.66 -12.99 1.52
C PHE A 48 16.16 -12.69 1.63
N LYS A 49 15.72 -11.43 1.51
CA LYS A 49 14.31 -11.10 1.74
C LYS A 49 13.88 -9.80 1.11
N LYS A 50 12.72 -9.84 0.46
CA LYS A 50 11.97 -8.66 0.01
C LYS A 50 10.80 -8.46 0.96
N LYS A 51 10.69 -7.28 1.57
CA LYS A 51 9.61 -6.93 2.51
C LYS A 51 9.12 -5.52 2.27
N PHE A 52 7.81 -5.34 2.41
CA PHE A 52 7.17 -4.04 2.53
C PHE A 52 6.97 -3.71 4.01
N PHE A 53 7.26 -2.47 4.37
CA PHE A 53 7.05 -1.88 5.69
C PHE A 53 6.01 -0.80 5.56
N VAL A 54 5.09 -0.78 6.51
CA VAL A 54 3.95 0.13 6.49
C VAL A 54 4.00 0.91 7.80
N GLU A 55 4.30 2.20 7.72
CA GLU A 55 4.46 3.10 8.86
C GLU A 55 3.38 4.18 8.80
N ARG A 56 2.77 4.55 9.94
CA ARG A 56 1.77 5.61 9.98
C ARG A 56 2.46 6.97 10.10
N ILE A 57 2.15 7.90 9.19
CA ILE A 57 2.52 9.31 9.23
C ILE A 57 1.34 10.02 9.88
N ASN A 58 1.49 10.41 11.14
CA ASN A 58 0.43 11.02 11.93
C ASN A 58 0.00 12.36 11.34
#